data_AF-A0A5E4BUV1-F1
#
_entry.id   AF-A0A5E4BUV1-F1
#
_cell.length_a   1.000
_cell.length_b   1.000
_cell.length_c   1.000
_cell.angle_alpha   90.00
_cell.angle_beta   90.00
_cell.angle_gamma   90.00
#
_symmetry.space_group_name_H-M   'P 1'
#
loop_
_entity.id
_entity.type
_entity.pdbx_description
1 polymer ?
#
loop_
_entity_poly.entity_id
_entity_poly.type
_entity_poly.pdbx_seq_one_letter_code
_entity_poly.pdbx_strand_id
1 'polypeptide(L)'
;MSGGSLSTDLTLGVQKRLRVAGNESLEENYVQDSKMGFVINAIYAMAHGLQNMHHALCPGHVGLCDAMKPIDGRKLLDFLIKSSFIGVSGEEVWFDEKGDAPGR
;
A
#
# COMPACT_ATOMS: atom_id res chain seq x y z
N MET A 1 -29.02 -26.34 52.57
CA MET A 1 -28.33 -26.06 51.29
C MET A 1 -28.74 -24.67 50.86
N SER A 2 -27.99 -23.69 51.34
CA SER A 2 -28.24 -22.26 51.20
C SER A 2 -27.34 -21.69 50.10
N GLY A 3 -27.89 -20.82 49.25
CA GLY A 3 -27.08 -19.94 48.41
C GLY A 3 -27.62 -19.71 47.01
N GLY A 4 -28.78 -19.05 46.89
CA GLY A 4 -29.13 -18.35 45.65
C GLY A 4 -28.40 -16.99 45.58
N SER A 5 -28.07 -16.54 44.38
CA SER A 5 -27.93 -15.11 44.08
C SER A 5 -28.29 -14.87 42.61
N LEU A 6 -29.59 -14.77 42.37
CA LEU A 6 -30.10 -13.99 41.25
C LEU A 6 -30.15 -12.54 41.78
N SER A 7 -29.24 -11.68 41.34
CA SER A 7 -29.30 -10.25 41.67
C SER A 7 -29.03 -9.42 40.42
N THR A 8 -30.11 -8.82 39.93
CA THR A 8 -30.24 -7.39 39.59
C THR A 8 -29.04 -6.76 38.87
N ASP A 9 -29.18 -6.21 37.67
CA ASP A 9 -29.91 -4.95 37.55
C ASP A 9 -30.31 -4.66 36.11
N LEU A 10 -31.56 -4.24 35.96
CA LEU A 10 -32.18 -3.79 34.72
C LEU A 10 -32.39 -2.28 34.88
N THR A 11 -31.30 -1.50 34.96
CA THR A 11 -31.40 -0.04 35.02
C THR A 11 -30.30 0.67 34.23
N LEU A 12 -30.77 1.65 33.46
CA LEU A 12 -30.07 2.69 32.71
C LEU A 12 -29.27 2.26 31.47
N GLY A 13 -29.76 2.72 30.33
CA GLY A 13 -29.01 2.92 29.09
C GLY A 13 -27.85 3.91 29.27
N VAL A 14 -26.85 3.51 30.05
CA VAL A 14 -25.51 4.07 29.96
C VAL A 14 -24.95 3.47 28.68
N GLN A 15 -24.82 4.29 27.64
CA GLN A 15 -23.88 4.05 26.55
C GLN A 15 -22.51 3.87 27.24
N LYS A 16 -22.18 2.63 27.62
CA LYS A 16 -20.91 2.29 28.26
C LYS A 16 -19.88 2.57 27.20
N ARG A 17 -19.26 3.74 27.29
CA ARG A 17 -18.19 4.15 26.39
C ARG A 17 -17.03 3.19 26.70
N LEU A 18 -16.99 2.07 25.97
CA LEU A 18 -16.00 1.02 26.15
C LEU A 18 -14.65 1.70 25.97
N ARG A 19 -13.81 1.68 27.01
CA ARG A 19 -12.46 2.23 26.89
C ARG A 19 -11.66 1.22 26.08
N VAL A 20 -11.11 1.68 24.96
CA VAL A 20 -10.15 0.93 24.16
C VAL A 20 -8.90 0.72 25.02
N ALA A 21 -8.50 -0.53 25.20
CA ALA A 21 -7.41 -0.97 26.07
C ALA A 21 -6.05 -0.94 25.36
N GLY A 22 -6.03 -0.84 24.03
CA GLY A 22 -4.81 -0.83 23.21
C GLY A 22 -4.18 -2.21 23.02
N ASN A 23 -4.87 -3.27 23.46
CA ASN A 23 -4.49 -4.67 23.29
C ASN A 23 -5.54 -5.47 22.50
N GLU A 24 -6.47 -4.77 21.84
CA GLU A 24 -7.41 -5.37 20.91
C GLU A 24 -6.67 -6.01 19.73
N SER A 25 -7.19 -7.14 19.23
CA SER A 25 -6.63 -7.78 18.05
C SER A 25 -7.16 -7.12 16.78
N LEU A 26 -6.26 -6.82 15.84
CA LEU A 26 -6.62 -6.38 14.50
C LEU A 26 -7.07 -7.55 13.60
N GLU A 27 -6.84 -8.79 14.03
CA GLU A 27 -7.22 -9.99 13.27
C GLU A 27 -8.72 -10.30 13.40
N GLU A 28 -9.37 -9.82 14.46
CA GLU A 28 -10.80 -10.05 14.69
C GLU A 28 -11.63 -9.36 13.59
N ASN A 29 -12.32 -10.17 12.78
CA ASN A 29 -13.06 -9.72 11.59
C ASN A 29 -12.21 -8.98 10.55
N TYR A 30 -10.90 -9.26 10.50
CA TYR A 30 -10.03 -8.70 9.47
C TYR A 30 -10.45 -9.15 8.07
N VAL A 31 -10.64 -8.18 7.18
CA VAL A 31 -10.84 -8.42 5.75
C VAL A 31 -9.87 -7.52 5.00
N GLN A 32 -8.95 -8.14 4.26
CA GLN A 32 -8.02 -7.39 3.42
C GLN A 32 -8.75 -6.78 2.23
N ASP A 33 -8.38 -5.55 1.87
CA ASP A 33 -8.86 -4.93 0.63
C ASP A 33 -8.48 -5.81 -0.57
N SER A 34 -9.49 -6.24 -1.32
CA SER A 34 -9.33 -7.05 -2.54
C SER A 34 -8.43 -6.40 -3.61
N LYS A 35 -8.20 -5.09 -3.55
CA LYS A 35 -7.40 -4.29 -4.48
C LYS A 35 -6.05 -3.89 -3.90
N MET A 36 -5.69 -4.36 -2.71
CA MET A 36 -4.42 -4.01 -2.05
C MET A 36 -3.19 -4.34 -2.95
N GLY A 37 -3.25 -5.42 -3.72
CA GLY A 37 -2.18 -5.77 -4.67
C GLY A 37 -1.93 -4.70 -5.74
N PHE A 38 -2.98 -4.04 -6.24
CA PHE A 38 -2.83 -2.95 -7.23
C PHE A 38 -2.14 -1.73 -6.61
N VAL A 39 -2.45 -1.42 -5.35
CA VAL A 39 -1.81 -0.32 -4.62
C VAL A 39 -0.31 -0.59 -4.48
N ILE A 40 0.06 -1.83 -4.13
CA ILE A 40 1.47 -2.25 -4.01
C ILE A 40 2.17 -2.14 -5.37
N ASN A 41 1.57 -2.67 -6.43
CA ASN A 41 2.16 -2.63 -7.77
C ASN A 41 2.32 -1.19 -8.29
N ALA A 42 1.39 -0.28 -7.99
CA ALA A 42 1.52 1.14 -8.37
C ALA A 42 2.74 1.80 -7.71
N ILE A 43 3.03 1.45 -6.45
CA ILE A 43 4.23 1.93 -5.74
C ILE A 43 5.49 1.35 -6.38
N TYR A 44 5.50 0.04 -6.68
CA TYR A 44 6.62 -0.60 -7.37
C TYR A 44 6.87 0.00 -8.75
N ALA A 45 5.81 0.32 -9.52
CA ALA A 45 5.95 0.98 -10.81
C ALA A 45 6.70 2.32 -10.70
N MET A 46 6.37 3.13 -9.68
CA MET A 46 7.11 4.36 -9.41
C MET A 46 8.57 4.10 -9.04
N ALA A 47 8.83 3.10 -8.20
CA ALA A 47 10.18 2.73 -7.80
C ALA A 47 11.03 2.27 -9.01
N HIS A 48 10.48 1.41 -9.87
CA HIS A 48 11.14 0.95 -11.09
C HIS A 48 11.37 2.10 -12.08
N GLY A 49 10.40 3.00 -12.27
CA GLY A 49 10.57 4.17 -13.12
C GLY A 49 11.70 5.09 -12.65
N LEU A 50 11.78 5.35 -11.34
CA LEU A 50 12.87 6.13 -10.75
C LEU A 50 14.22 5.41 -10.85
N GLN A 51 14.25 4.10 -10.64
CA GLN A 51 15.48 3.30 -10.77
C GLN A 51 16.00 3.31 -12.22
N ASN A 52 15.11 3.15 -13.20
CA ASN A 52 15.44 3.18 -14.62
C ASN A 52 15.96 4.56 -15.04
N MET A 53 15.31 5.62 -14.55
CA MET A 53 15.78 6.99 -14.74
C MET A 53 17.16 7.22 -14.13
N HIS A 54 17.39 6.71 -12.91
CA HIS A 54 18.68 6.80 -12.22
C HIS A 54 19.79 6.08 -12.97
N HIS A 55 19.56 4.85 -13.41
CA HIS A 55 20.51 4.09 -14.21
C HIS A 55 20.91 4.80 -15.50
N ALA A 56 19.96 5.49 -16.15
CA ALA A 56 20.20 6.20 -17.39
C ALA A 56 20.91 7.56 -17.19
N LEU A 57 20.53 8.32 -16.15
CA LEU A 57 20.99 9.70 -15.96
C LEU A 57 22.15 9.85 -14.97
N CYS A 58 22.33 8.88 -14.07
CA CYS A 58 23.32 8.89 -13.00
C CYS A 58 24.21 7.63 -12.99
N PRO A 59 24.83 7.23 -14.13
CA PRO A 59 25.64 6.02 -14.18
C PRO A 59 26.83 6.10 -13.22
N GLY A 60 27.00 5.08 -12.37
CA GLY A 60 28.10 5.00 -11.41
C GLY A 60 27.96 5.88 -10.16
N HIS A 61 26.87 6.63 -10.01
CA HIS A 61 26.60 7.42 -8.81
C HIS A 61 25.81 6.62 -7.77
N VAL A 62 26.18 6.77 -6.50
CA VAL A 62 25.35 6.32 -5.37
C VAL A 62 24.41 7.46 -4.98
N GLY A 63 23.10 7.18 -4.94
CA GLY A 63 22.08 8.19 -4.70
C GLY A 63 21.86 9.15 -5.89
N LEU A 64 21.13 10.24 -5.66
CA LEU A 64 20.75 11.17 -6.73
C LEU A 64 21.93 12.07 -7.16
N CYS A 65 22.17 12.14 -8.47
CA CYS A 65 23.07 13.11 -9.11
C CYS A 65 22.31 14.40 -9.51
N ASP A 66 23.05 15.42 -9.98
CA ASP A 66 22.47 16.73 -10.30
C ASP A 66 21.43 16.66 -11.45
N ALA A 67 21.56 15.68 -12.35
CA ALA A 67 20.59 15.44 -13.42
C ALA A 67 19.19 15.01 -12.92
N MET A 68 19.07 14.61 -11.65
CA MET A 68 17.81 14.25 -10.99
C MET A 68 17.45 15.20 -9.83
N LYS A 69 18.07 16.38 -9.75
CA LYS A 69 17.80 17.40 -8.73
C LYS A 69 17.46 18.77 -9.37
N PRO A 70 16.18 19.10 -9.60
CA PRO A 70 14.99 18.29 -9.35
C PRO A 70 14.77 17.21 -10.42
N ILE A 71 13.86 16.28 -10.16
CA ILE A 71 13.44 15.27 -11.13
C ILE A 71 12.61 15.95 -12.23
N ASP A 72 12.96 15.71 -13.48
CA ASP A 72 12.16 16.12 -14.64
C ASP A 72 10.98 15.16 -14.84
N GLY A 73 9.77 15.61 -14.53
CA GLY A 73 8.56 14.79 -14.61
C GLY A 73 8.26 14.26 -16.02
N ARG A 74 8.65 14.96 -17.09
CA ARG A 74 8.43 14.48 -18.47
C ARG A 74 9.35 13.30 -18.78
N LYS A 75 10.63 13.41 -18.41
CA LYS A 75 11.56 12.29 -18.55
C LYS A 75 11.15 11.12 -17.67
N LEU A 76 10.69 11.38 -16.44
CA LEU A 76 10.23 10.32 -15.54
C LEU A 76 9.03 9.58 -16.14
N LEU A 77 8.08 10.28 -16.75
CA LEU A 77 6.96 9.64 -17.45
C LEU A 77 7.44 8.68 -18.55
N ASP A 78 8.44 9.07 -19.35
CA ASP A 78 9.02 8.19 -20.38
C ASP A 78 9.63 6.92 -19.78
N PHE A 79 10.26 7.02 -18.61
CA PHE A 79 10.81 5.86 -17.88
C PHE A 79 9.71 5.00 -17.24
N LEU A 80 8.63 5.60 -16.74
CA LEU A 80 7.49 4.88 -16.18
C LEU A 80 6.79 4.03 -17.26
N ILE A 81 6.48 4.62 -18.41
CA ILE A 81 5.81 3.92 -19.52
C ILE A 81 6.64 2.73 -20.04
N LYS A 82 7.98 2.84 -19.99
CA LYS A 82 8.90 1.78 -20.43
C LYS A 82 9.29 0.78 -19.33
N SER A 83 8.77 0.93 -18.12
CA SER A 83 9.08 0.03 -17.02
C SER A 83 8.28 -1.25 -17.11
N SER A 84 8.95 -2.39 -16.90
CA SER A 84 8.30 -3.68 -16.67
C SER A 84 8.93 -4.39 -15.47
N PHE A 85 8.10 -5.11 -14.71
CA PHE A 85 8.52 -5.85 -13.52
C PHE A 85 7.52 -6.94 -13.16
N ILE A 86 7.91 -7.85 -12.26
CA ILE A 86 7.01 -8.87 -11.71
C ILE A 86 6.30 -8.30 -10.49
N GLY A 87 4.97 -8.25 -10.55
CA GLY A 87 4.09 -7.75 -9.50
C GLY A 87 4.00 -8.68 -8.29
N VAL A 88 3.31 -8.20 -7.25
CA VAL A 88 3.24 -8.87 -5.95
C VAL A 88 2.54 -10.24 -6.00
N SER A 89 1.71 -10.51 -7.01
CA SER A 89 1.06 -11.82 -7.20
C SER A 89 1.74 -12.68 -8.27
N GLY A 90 2.93 -12.28 -8.75
CA GLY A 90 3.68 -12.98 -9.79
C GLY A 90 3.28 -12.63 -11.23
N GLU A 91 2.37 -11.69 -11.43
CA GLU A 91 1.97 -11.17 -12.75
C GLU A 91 3.03 -10.25 -13.35
N GLU A 92 3.16 -10.21 -14.67
CA GLU A 92 3.99 -9.21 -15.33
C GLU A 92 3.23 -7.88 -15.41
N VAL A 93 3.83 -6.81 -14.86
CA VAL A 93 3.29 -5.45 -14.92
C VAL A 93 4.09 -4.65 -15.94
N TRP A 94 3.38 -4.05 -16.88
CA TRP A 94 3.91 -3.15 -17.92
C TRP A 94 2.83 -2.17 -18.35
N PHE A 95 3.19 -1.14 -19.11
CA PHE A 95 2.29 -0.11 -19.58
C PHE A 95 2.33 0.01 -21.09
N ASP A 96 1.16 0.20 -21.72
CA ASP A 96 1.09 0.53 -23.13
C ASP A 96 1.45 2.02 -23.39
N GLU A 97 1.38 2.44 -24.66
CA GLU A 97 1.70 3.82 -25.05
C GLU A 97 0.78 4.89 -24.43
N LYS A 98 -0.39 4.48 -23.91
CA LYS A 98 -1.34 5.36 -23.21
C LYS A 98 -1.15 5.35 -21.70
N GLY A 99 -0.30 4.46 -21.18
CA GLY A 99 -0.11 4.26 -19.75
C GLY A 99 -1.10 3.28 -19.13
N ASP A 100 -1.84 2.52 -19.94
CA ASP A 100 -2.77 1.51 -19.46
C ASP A 100 -2.01 0.21 -19.17
N ALA A 101 -2.29 -0.40 -18.01
CA ALA A 101 -1.77 -1.70 -17.63
C ALA A 101 -2.57 -2.82 -18.32
N PRO A 102 -1.99 -4.03 -18.53
CA PRO A 102 -2.73 -5.16 -19.06
C PRO A 102 -3.93 -5.50 -18.18
N GLY A 103 -5.06 -5.82 -18.83
CA GLY A 103 -6.28 -6.26 -18.13
C GLY A 103 -6.07 -7.59 -17.44
N ARG A 104 -6.78 -7.79 -16.33
CA ARG A 104 -6.83 -9.05 -15.57
C ARG A 104 -8.26 -9.57 -15.50
#